data_AF-A0A7W1QWA2-F1
#
_entry.id   AF-A0A7W1QWA2-F1
#
_cell.length_a   1.000
_cell.length_b   1.000
_cell.length_c   1.000
_cell.angle_alpha   90.00
_cell.angle_beta   90.00
_cell.angle_gamma   90.00
#
_symmetry.space_group_name_H-M   'P 1'
#
loop_
_entity.id
_entity.type
_entity.pdbx_description
1 polymer ?
#
loop_
_entity_poly.entity_id
_entity_poly.type
_entity_poly.pdbx_seq_one_letter_code
_entity_poly.pdbx_strand_id
1 'polypeptide(L)'
;AYPGCHIRRAAWDILHFHTDAIVDPQARIKAARTLAGLLAEPGATHEASDALLREEFRRIESRSDSALFHDDMGSPNDPVYFHEFIAHAQRFGLDFLAEASLPMMSVGGLSANMSRFVAEMDRLEREQYIDFARMRRFRQTLLCRAAASTTGIVVATIADMYVSAATPLIRSSLAGKDPGAALIATDPGSESSAPEVALLRDLLRWLVAQSPRAAPVAEVKAWYRARTPAPPAEVETILAEACVRGWVQLHADAPAAAFVTGEFPVASPMARWQASRQEQITNLRHESLRLPDATARRLLALLDGTRSRVALHAAMAVAWPESPVDEIRQRIDDYLGHFAKLALLT
;
A
#
# COMPACT_ATOMS: atom_id res chain seq x y z
N ALA A 1 -17.34 -5.86 -2.22
CA ALA A 1 -17.56 -6.07 -3.67
C ALA A 1 -17.70 -7.55 -3.95
N TYR A 2 -18.69 -7.92 -4.75
CA TYR A 2 -18.81 -9.28 -5.26
C TYR A 2 -17.86 -9.52 -6.44
N PRO A 3 -17.40 -10.78 -6.66
CA PRO A 3 -17.83 -12.01 -5.98
C PRO A 3 -17.08 -12.31 -4.69
N GLY A 4 -15.94 -11.65 -4.42
CA GLY A 4 -15.06 -12.04 -3.33
C GLY A 4 -15.71 -11.93 -1.93
N CYS A 5 -16.70 -11.05 -1.77
CA CYS A 5 -17.46 -10.95 -0.54
C CYS A 5 -18.41 -12.13 -0.25
N HIS A 6 -18.70 -13.05 -1.17
CA HIS A 6 -19.55 -14.21 -0.87
C HIS A 6 -18.97 -15.08 0.25
N ILE A 7 -17.65 -15.30 0.24
CA ILE A 7 -16.97 -16.10 1.27
C ILE A 7 -17.01 -15.38 2.62
N ARG A 8 -16.75 -14.06 2.62
CA ARG A 8 -16.86 -13.23 3.81
C ARG A 8 -18.30 -13.22 4.36
N ARG A 9 -19.31 -13.21 3.48
CA ARG A 9 -20.71 -13.24 3.88
C ARG A 9 -21.06 -14.54 4.59
N ALA A 10 -20.61 -15.69 4.07
CA ALA A 10 -20.79 -16.97 4.75
C ALA A 10 -20.19 -16.98 6.17
N ALA A 11 -18.96 -16.48 6.33
CA ALA A 11 -18.34 -16.35 7.66
C ALA A 11 -19.11 -15.38 8.57
N TRP A 12 -19.55 -14.24 8.02
CA TRP A 12 -20.34 -13.22 8.72
C TRP A 12 -21.68 -13.78 9.21
N ASP A 13 -22.43 -14.51 8.37
CA ASP A 13 -23.72 -15.12 8.74
C ASP A 13 -23.53 -16.14 9.90
N ILE A 14 -22.45 -16.94 9.87
CA ILE A 14 -22.12 -17.90 10.93
C ILE A 14 -21.78 -17.19 12.25
N LEU A 15 -20.97 -16.12 12.19
CA LEU A 15 -20.65 -15.33 13.38
C LEU A 15 -21.88 -14.66 13.99
N HIS A 16 -22.73 -14.06 13.15
CA HIS A 16 -23.96 -13.40 13.59
C HIS A 16 -24.93 -14.39 14.23
N PHE A 17 -25.09 -15.58 13.65
CA PHE A 17 -25.88 -16.65 14.25
C PHE A 17 -25.44 -16.97 15.70
N HIS A 18 -24.13 -17.00 15.95
CA HIS A 18 -23.61 -17.31 17.28
C HIS A 18 -23.62 -16.12 18.26
N THR A 19 -23.50 -14.89 17.75
CA THR A 19 -23.16 -13.73 18.58
C THR A 19 -24.25 -12.69 18.73
N ASP A 20 -25.31 -12.71 17.92
CA ASP A 20 -26.33 -11.65 17.92
C ASP A 20 -27.15 -11.57 19.22
N ALA A 21 -27.28 -12.68 19.95
CA ALA A 21 -27.94 -12.70 21.26
C ALA A 21 -27.06 -12.14 22.40
N ILE A 22 -25.76 -11.90 22.16
CA ILE A 22 -24.81 -11.42 23.16
C ILE A 22 -24.82 -9.89 23.17
N VAL A 23 -25.40 -9.31 24.23
CA VAL A 23 -25.58 -7.85 24.35
C VAL A 23 -24.27 -7.12 24.68
N ASP A 24 -23.44 -7.68 25.57
CA ASP A 24 -22.19 -7.03 25.97
C ASP A 24 -21.16 -7.08 24.82
N PRO A 25 -20.66 -5.92 24.35
CA PRO A 25 -19.74 -5.87 23.20
C PRO A 25 -18.46 -6.68 23.40
N GLN A 26 -17.87 -6.67 24.60
CA GLN A 26 -16.62 -7.37 24.87
C GLN A 26 -16.83 -8.89 24.93
N ALA A 27 -17.92 -9.34 25.56
CA ALA A 27 -18.33 -10.74 25.52
C ALA A 27 -18.63 -11.21 24.09
N ARG A 28 -19.26 -10.36 23.28
CA ARG A 28 -19.56 -10.65 21.87
C ARG A 28 -18.28 -10.85 21.06
N ILE A 29 -17.33 -9.91 21.16
CA ILE A 29 -15.99 -9.97 20.55
C ILE A 29 -15.27 -11.27 20.94
N LYS A 30 -15.25 -11.57 22.24
CA LYS A 30 -14.62 -12.80 22.75
C LYS A 30 -15.26 -14.06 22.17
N ALA A 31 -16.59 -14.13 22.16
CA ALA A 31 -17.32 -15.28 21.62
C ALA A 31 -17.06 -15.48 20.12
N ALA A 32 -17.08 -14.40 19.33
CA ALA A 32 -16.73 -14.48 17.91
C ALA A 32 -15.31 -14.95 17.67
N ARG A 33 -14.34 -14.43 18.43
CA ARG A 33 -12.93 -14.82 18.29
C ARG A 33 -12.73 -16.29 18.63
N THR A 34 -13.36 -16.77 19.71
CA THR A 34 -13.35 -18.19 20.08
C THR A 34 -13.96 -19.05 18.98
N LEU A 35 -15.14 -18.68 18.47
CA LEU A 35 -15.78 -19.43 17.38
C LEU A 35 -14.93 -19.44 16.10
N ALA A 36 -14.35 -18.30 15.73
CA ALA A 36 -13.50 -18.17 14.56
C ALA A 36 -12.26 -19.09 14.67
N GLY A 37 -11.58 -19.12 15.83
CA GLY A 37 -10.45 -20.03 16.05
C GLY A 37 -10.86 -21.52 15.93
N LEU A 38 -12.01 -21.89 16.48
CA LEU A 38 -12.53 -23.26 16.37
C LEU A 38 -12.89 -23.65 14.92
N LEU A 39 -13.47 -22.72 14.16
CA LEU A 39 -13.85 -22.95 12.77
C LEU A 39 -12.69 -22.82 11.78
N ALA A 40 -11.63 -22.12 12.14
CA ALA A 40 -10.39 -22.06 11.38
C ALA A 40 -9.69 -23.43 11.34
N GLU A 41 -9.71 -24.15 12.45
CA GLU A 41 -9.01 -25.43 12.63
C GLU A 41 -9.94 -26.51 13.24
N PRO A 42 -10.91 -27.04 12.48
CA PRO A 42 -11.90 -28.00 12.99
C PRO A 42 -11.32 -29.42 13.22
N GLY A 43 -10.02 -29.62 13.02
CA GLY A 43 -9.36 -30.92 13.09
C GLY A 43 -9.54 -31.75 11.81
N ALA A 44 -9.82 -33.05 11.97
CA ALA A 44 -9.81 -34.02 10.87
C ALA A 44 -10.91 -33.84 9.81
N THR A 45 -11.86 -32.92 10.01
CA THR A 45 -12.98 -32.67 9.09
C THR A 45 -12.68 -31.58 8.05
N HIS A 46 -11.43 -31.15 7.92
CA HIS A 46 -11.01 -30.17 6.92
C HIS A 46 -10.97 -30.81 5.52
N GLU A 47 -11.52 -30.12 4.52
CA GLU A 47 -11.48 -30.54 3.12
C GLU A 47 -10.96 -29.39 2.23
N ALA A 48 -10.33 -29.71 1.10
CA ALA A 48 -9.77 -28.69 0.21
C ALA A 48 -10.81 -27.65 -0.30
N SER A 49 -12.09 -28.03 -0.34
CA SER A 49 -13.21 -27.19 -0.77
C SER A 49 -13.55 -26.05 0.21
N ASP A 50 -13.25 -26.20 1.51
CA ASP A 50 -13.58 -25.20 2.53
C ASP A 50 -12.42 -24.28 2.89
N ALA A 51 -11.22 -24.53 2.34
CA ALA A 51 -9.97 -23.88 2.70
C ALA A 51 -10.05 -22.33 2.69
N LEU A 52 -10.76 -21.75 1.72
CA LEU A 52 -10.94 -20.29 1.66
C LEU A 52 -11.79 -19.76 2.82
N LEU A 53 -12.82 -20.50 3.24
CA LEU A 53 -13.66 -20.12 4.37
C LEU A 53 -12.90 -20.28 5.69
N ARG A 54 -12.07 -21.34 5.81
CA ARG A 54 -11.17 -21.51 6.96
C ARG A 54 -10.20 -20.35 7.10
N GLU A 55 -9.63 -19.90 5.99
CA GLU A 55 -8.77 -18.72 5.98
C GLU A 55 -9.50 -17.43 6.37
N GLU A 56 -10.78 -17.28 6.00
CA GLU A 56 -11.59 -16.16 6.49
C GLU A 56 -11.72 -16.17 8.02
N PHE A 57 -11.93 -17.35 8.63
CA PHE A 57 -11.98 -17.47 10.08
C PHE A 57 -10.64 -17.16 10.75
N ARG A 58 -9.50 -17.63 10.20
CA ARG A 58 -8.16 -17.23 10.69
C ARG A 58 -7.95 -15.71 10.59
N ARG A 59 -8.42 -15.10 9.51
CA ARG A 59 -8.38 -13.64 9.37
C ARG A 59 -9.18 -12.98 10.49
N ILE A 60 -10.43 -13.38 10.69
CA ILE A 60 -11.32 -12.84 11.74
C ILE A 60 -10.66 -12.97 13.13
N GLU A 61 -10.11 -14.14 13.45
CA GLU A 61 -9.44 -14.41 14.71
C GLU A 61 -8.21 -13.51 14.95
N SER A 62 -7.53 -13.06 13.90
CA SER A 62 -6.33 -12.20 14.02
C SER A 62 -6.61 -10.70 14.01
N ARG A 63 -7.87 -10.27 13.78
CA ARG A 63 -8.22 -8.83 13.75
C ARG A 63 -8.20 -8.19 15.13
N SER A 64 -7.94 -6.88 15.16
CA SER A 64 -8.14 -6.08 16.38
C SER A 64 -9.60 -6.06 16.79
N ASP A 65 -9.86 -5.85 18.09
CA ASP A 65 -11.22 -5.79 18.62
C ASP A 65 -12.07 -4.74 17.91
N SER A 66 -11.50 -3.56 17.64
CA SER A 66 -12.19 -2.50 16.90
C SER A 66 -12.54 -2.92 15.48
N ALA A 67 -11.64 -3.59 14.77
CA ALA A 67 -11.90 -4.04 13.40
C ALA A 67 -12.96 -5.15 13.40
N LEU A 68 -12.83 -6.15 14.30
CA LEU A 68 -13.80 -7.24 14.40
C LEU A 68 -15.21 -6.71 14.71
N PHE A 69 -15.32 -5.84 15.70
CA PHE A 69 -16.61 -5.27 16.13
C PHE A 69 -17.24 -4.38 15.05
N HIS A 70 -16.45 -3.53 14.39
CA HIS A 70 -16.97 -2.64 13.36
C HIS A 70 -17.33 -3.39 12.06
N ASP A 71 -16.44 -4.25 11.58
CA ASP A 71 -16.53 -4.80 10.21
C ASP A 71 -17.25 -6.14 10.11
N ASP A 72 -17.11 -7.01 11.12
CA ASP A 72 -17.58 -8.40 11.05
C ASP A 72 -18.76 -8.67 12.00
N MET A 73 -19.04 -7.73 12.92
CA MET A 73 -20.26 -7.71 13.76
C MET A 73 -21.20 -6.56 13.44
N GLY A 74 -20.72 -5.59 12.65
CA GLY A 74 -21.51 -4.47 12.17
C GLY A 74 -22.57 -4.93 11.17
N SER A 75 -23.72 -4.28 11.23
CA SER A 75 -24.83 -4.44 10.28
C SER A 75 -25.30 -3.05 9.83
N PRO A 76 -25.63 -2.85 8.54
CA PRO A 76 -25.59 -3.84 7.46
C PRO A 76 -24.20 -4.02 6.83
N ASN A 77 -24.01 -5.15 6.15
CA ASN A 77 -22.85 -5.43 5.28
C ASN A 77 -23.37 -5.92 3.92
N ASP A 78 -23.64 -4.95 3.04
CA ASP A 78 -24.31 -5.14 1.74
C ASP A 78 -23.33 -4.91 0.57
N PRO A 79 -22.45 -5.89 0.27
CA PRO A 79 -21.59 -5.82 -0.89
C PRO A 79 -22.42 -5.87 -2.18
N VAL A 80 -21.94 -5.18 -3.20
CA VAL A 80 -22.52 -5.16 -4.56
C VAL A 80 -21.46 -5.52 -5.60
N TYR A 81 -21.88 -5.87 -6.81
CA TYR A 81 -20.97 -5.91 -7.96
C TYR A 81 -20.58 -4.49 -8.37
N PHE A 82 -19.42 -4.35 -9.02
CA PHE A 82 -18.94 -3.06 -9.49
C PHE A 82 -19.90 -2.44 -10.52
N HIS A 83 -20.41 -3.24 -11.47
CA HIS A 83 -21.35 -2.73 -12.47
C HIS A 83 -22.67 -2.23 -11.85
N GLU A 84 -23.15 -2.85 -10.77
CA GLU A 84 -24.34 -2.40 -10.04
C GLU A 84 -24.10 -1.08 -9.32
N PHE A 85 -22.92 -0.95 -8.68
CA PHE A 85 -22.49 0.29 -8.04
C PHE A 85 -22.40 1.44 -9.05
N ILE A 86 -21.81 1.20 -10.22
CA ILE A 86 -21.71 2.22 -11.27
C ILE A 86 -23.07 2.56 -11.85
N ALA A 87 -23.92 1.57 -12.13
CA ALA A 87 -25.30 1.82 -12.58
C ALA A 87 -26.08 2.66 -11.56
N HIS A 88 -25.89 2.41 -10.26
CA HIS A 88 -26.47 3.23 -9.20
C HIS A 88 -25.95 4.67 -9.28
N ALA A 89 -24.63 4.88 -9.34
CA ALA A 89 -24.02 6.20 -9.42
C ALA A 89 -24.50 7.01 -10.63
N GLN A 90 -24.65 6.36 -11.78
CA GLN A 90 -25.10 6.99 -13.03
C GLN A 90 -26.54 7.52 -12.96
N ARG A 91 -27.42 6.91 -12.15
CA ARG A 91 -28.77 7.47 -11.89
C ARG A 91 -28.73 8.85 -11.25
N PHE A 92 -27.61 9.20 -10.61
CA PHE A 92 -27.39 10.49 -9.96
C PHE A 92 -26.43 11.41 -10.75
N GLY A 93 -26.19 11.12 -12.04
CA GLY A 93 -25.33 11.93 -12.90
C GLY A 93 -23.84 11.85 -12.58
N LEU A 94 -23.44 10.80 -11.84
CA LEU A 94 -22.03 10.50 -11.55
C LEU A 94 -21.54 9.40 -12.48
N ASP A 95 -20.28 9.48 -12.87
CA ASP A 95 -19.62 8.46 -13.70
C ASP A 95 -18.32 8.00 -13.06
N PHE A 96 -17.91 6.78 -13.40
CA PHE A 96 -16.64 6.21 -12.96
C PHE A 96 -15.50 7.11 -13.46
N LEU A 97 -14.53 7.43 -12.59
CA LEU A 97 -13.29 8.08 -13.00
C LEU A 97 -12.15 7.06 -13.03
N ALA A 98 -11.84 6.49 -11.87
CA ALA A 98 -10.79 5.50 -11.66
C ALA A 98 -10.93 4.85 -10.28
N GLU A 99 -10.09 3.86 -9.97
CA GLU A 99 -9.85 3.47 -8.58
C GLU A 99 -8.80 4.38 -7.95
N ALA A 100 -8.96 4.73 -6.68
CA ALA A 100 -7.97 5.49 -5.91
C ALA A 100 -6.61 4.77 -5.82
N SER A 101 -6.63 3.44 -5.94
CA SER A 101 -5.44 2.61 -6.13
C SER A 101 -5.38 2.11 -7.57
N LEU A 102 -4.68 2.84 -8.46
CA LEU A 102 -4.48 2.46 -9.86
C LEU A 102 -3.98 1.01 -10.08
N PRO A 103 -3.15 0.41 -9.21
CA PRO A 103 -2.81 -1.01 -9.31
C PRO A 103 -3.99 -1.98 -9.35
N MET A 104 -5.15 -1.56 -8.85
CA MET A 104 -6.38 -2.36 -8.91
C MET A 104 -6.94 -2.49 -10.32
N MET A 105 -6.66 -1.51 -11.19
CA MET A 105 -7.09 -1.46 -12.59
C MET A 105 -6.13 -2.21 -13.53
N SER A 106 -5.00 -2.69 -12.99
CA SER A 106 -3.97 -3.36 -13.76
C SER A 106 -4.37 -4.75 -14.23
N VAL A 107 -4.02 -5.06 -15.48
CA VAL A 107 -4.05 -6.43 -16.03
C VAL A 107 -2.78 -7.24 -15.68
N GLY A 108 -1.80 -6.63 -15.01
CA GLY A 108 -0.56 -7.30 -14.60
C GLY A 108 -0.82 -8.49 -13.68
N GLY A 109 -0.16 -9.62 -13.93
CA GLY A 109 -0.36 -10.88 -13.21
C GLY A 109 -1.56 -11.72 -13.68
N LEU A 110 -2.38 -11.22 -14.60
CA LEU A 110 -3.35 -12.06 -15.32
C LEU A 110 -2.65 -12.93 -16.35
N SER A 111 -3.25 -14.07 -16.70
CA SER A 111 -2.73 -14.91 -17.80
C SER A 111 -2.82 -14.15 -19.14
N ALA A 112 -1.96 -14.49 -20.10
CA ALA A 112 -1.99 -13.87 -21.42
C ALA A 112 -3.36 -13.99 -22.12
N ASN A 113 -4.08 -15.10 -21.90
CA ASN A 113 -5.43 -15.27 -22.44
C ASN A 113 -6.45 -14.34 -21.78
N MET A 114 -6.41 -14.20 -20.44
CA MET A 114 -7.30 -13.29 -19.73
C MET A 114 -7.02 -11.84 -20.10
N SER A 115 -5.74 -11.45 -20.20
CA SER A 115 -5.34 -10.10 -20.62
C SER A 115 -5.86 -9.75 -22.01
N ARG A 116 -5.77 -10.68 -22.98
CA ARG A 116 -6.35 -10.50 -24.32
C ARG A 116 -7.88 -10.40 -24.27
N PHE A 117 -8.52 -11.28 -23.49
CA PHE A 117 -9.98 -11.30 -23.35
C PHE A 117 -10.55 -9.98 -22.83
N VAL A 118 -9.92 -9.37 -21.81
CA VAL A 118 -10.42 -8.11 -21.24
C VAL A 118 -9.99 -6.86 -22.02
N ALA A 119 -9.03 -6.99 -22.93
CA ALA A 119 -8.56 -5.88 -23.76
C ALA A 119 -9.61 -5.45 -24.80
N GLU A 120 -10.44 -6.38 -25.26
CA GLU A 120 -11.51 -6.15 -26.23
C GLU A 120 -12.79 -5.54 -25.61
N MET A 121 -12.88 -5.52 -24.28
CA MET A 121 -14.04 -5.03 -23.55
C MET A 121 -14.03 -3.52 -23.36
N ASP A 122 -15.21 -2.95 -23.14
CA ASP A 122 -15.32 -1.58 -22.66
C ASP A 122 -14.70 -1.44 -21.26
N ARG A 123 -14.48 -0.20 -20.82
CA ARG A 123 -13.75 0.09 -19.57
C ARG A 123 -14.47 -0.46 -18.33
N LEU A 124 -15.80 -0.37 -18.27
CA LEU A 124 -16.57 -0.78 -17.09
C LEU A 124 -16.70 -2.30 -17.02
N GLU A 125 -16.95 -2.92 -18.17
CA GLU A 125 -16.97 -4.38 -18.31
C GLU A 125 -15.61 -4.98 -17.93
N ARG A 126 -14.53 -4.40 -18.46
CA ARG A 126 -13.15 -4.80 -18.13
C ARG A 126 -12.90 -4.80 -16.63
N GLU A 127 -13.28 -3.72 -15.94
CA GLU A 127 -13.13 -3.62 -14.48
C GLU A 127 -13.90 -4.71 -13.73
N GLN A 128 -15.13 -5.02 -14.17
CA GLN A 128 -15.93 -6.08 -13.57
C GLN A 128 -15.32 -7.48 -13.82
N TYR A 129 -14.79 -7.75 -15.01
CA TYR A 129 -14.12 -9.01 -15.30
C TYR A 129 -12.79 -9.17 -14.57
N ILE A 130 -12.06 -8.07 -14.35
CA ILE A 130 -10.88 -8.06 -13.48
C ILE A 130 -11.29 -8.40 -12.03
N ASP A 131 -12.45 -7.94 -11.55
CA ASP A 131 -12.96 -8.34 -10.23
C ASP A 131 -13.25 -9.83 -10.13
N PHE A 132 -13.80 -10.43 -11.18
CA PHE A 132 -14.00 -11.88 -11.24
C PHE A 132 -12.67 -12.62 -11.21
N ALA A 133 -11.71 -12.23 -12.07
CA ALA A 133 -10.41 -12.87 -12.13
C ALA A 133 -9.60 -12.75 -10.84
N ARG A 134 -9.75 -11.64 -10.11
CA ARG A 134 -9.02 -11.38 -8.85
C ARG A 134 -9.83 -11.72 -7.59
N MET A 135 -11.06 -12.22 -7.73
CA MET A 135 -11.99 -12.44 -6.61
C MET A 135 -12.07 -11.23 -5.67
N ARG A 136 -12.24 -10.04 -6.26
CA ARG A 136 -12.11 -8.77 -5.53
C ARG A 136 -13.18 -8.65 -4.45
N ARG A 137 -12.77 -8.13 -3.29
CA ARG A 137 -13.59 -8.01 -2.07
C ARG A 137 -13.89 -6.57 -1.68
N PHE A 138 -13.06 -5.63 -2.11
CA PHE A 138 -13.16 -4.22 -1.74
C PHE A 138 -12.70 -3.34 -2.90
N ARG A 139 -13.27 -2.13 -3.00
CA ARG A 139 -12.94 -1.11 -4.00
C ARG A 139 -12.87 0.25 -3.32
N GLN A 140 -12.10 1.16 -3.91
CA GLN A 140 -11.96 2.55 -3.49
C GLN A 140 -12.19 3.42 -4.71
N THR A 141 -13.44 3.46 -5.17
CA THR A 141 -13.80 4.03 -6.46
C THR A 141 -13.93 5.56 -6.39
N LEU A 142 -13.27 6.26 -7.32
CA LEU A 142 -13.44 7.68 -7.54
C LEU A 142 -14.52 7.89 -8.61
N LEU A 143 -15.46 8.79 -8.32
CA LEU A 143 -16.52 9.21 -9.22
C LEU A 143 -16.32 10.67 -9.61
N CYS A 144 -16.81 11.03 -10.80
CA CYS A 144 -16.85 12.41 -11.28
C CYS A 144 -18.26 12.75 -11.79
N ARG A 145 -18.52 14.02 -12.10
CA ARG A 145 -19.75 14.39 -12.82
C ARG A 145 -19.67 13.85 -14.24
N ALA A 146 -20.76 13.25 -14.74
CA ALA A 146 -20.79 12.62 -16.07
C ALA A 146 -20.32 13.57 -17.20
N ALA A 147 -20.67 14.86 -17.12
CA ALA A 147 -20.24 15.87 -18.10
C ALA A 147 -18.71 16.14 -18.12
N ALA A 148 -18.00 15.75 -17.06
CA ALA A 148 -16.55 15.86 -16.94
C ALA A 148 -15.84 14.48 -17.05
N SER A 149 -16.59 13.43 -17.41
CA SER A 149 -16.05 12.08 -17.52
C SER A 149 -15.02 12.01 -18.65
N THR A 150 -13.86 11.44 -18.33
CA THR A 150 -12.79 11.17 -19.29
C THR A 150 -12.45 9.69 -19.27
N THR A 151 -11.98 9.17 -20.40
CA THR A 151 -11.57 7.78 -20.54
C THR A 151 -10.06 7.66 -20.65
N GLY A 152 -9.47 6.86 -19.75
CA GLY A 152 -8.06 6.52 -19.81
C GLY A 152 -7.13 7.58 -19.21
N ILE A 153 -5.84 7.25 -19.20
CA ILE A 153 -4.78 8.13 -18.71
C ILE A 153 -4.36 9.06 -19.85
N VAL A 154 -4.42 10.38 -19.62
CA VAL A 154 -3.90 11.38 -20.56
C VAL A 154 -2.40 11.50 -20.36
N VAL A 155 -1.63 10.65 -21.04
CA VAL A 155 -0.17 10.49 -20.84
C VAL A 155 0.59 11.81 -20.90
N ALA A 156 0.19 12.74 -21.78
CA ALA A 156 0.85 14.04 -21.93
C ALA A 156 0.86 14.87 -20.63
N THR A 157 -0.13 14.73 -19.75
CA THR A 157 -0.17 15.50 -18.48
C THR A 157 0.88 15.04 -17.48
N ILE A 158 1.44 13.83 -17.65
CA ILE A 158 2.48 13.28 -16.76
C ILE A 158 3.78 14.07 -16.88
N ALA A 159 4.02 14.73 -18.03
CA ALA A 159 5.23 15.51 -18.26
C ALA A 159 5.48 16.59 -17.19
N ASP A 160 4.40 17.17 -16.65
CA ASP A 160 4.44 18.25 -15.67
C ASP A 160 4.27 17.75 -14.22
N MET A 161 4.21 16.43 -14.01
CA MET A 161 4.04 15.82 -12.69
C MET A 161 5.39 15.52 -12.02
N TYR A 162 5.30 15.06 -10.77
CA TYR A 162 6.40 14.48 -10.00
C TYR A 162 6.21 12.98 -9.84
N VAL A 163 7.32 12.25 -9.70
CA VAL A 163 7.31 10.80 -9.52
C VAL A 163 8.18 10.39 -8.33
N SER A 164 7.68 9.47 -7.52
CA SER A 164 8.42 8.83 -6.43
C SER A 164 8.33 7.30 -6.51
N ALA A 165 9.27 6.60 -5.90
CA ALA A 165 9.13 5.16 -5.68
C ALA A 165 7.95 4.89 -4.73
N ALA A 166 7.21 3.80 -4.99
CA ALA A 166 6.17 3.37 -4.08
C ALA A 166 6.76 2.85 -2.76
N THR A 167 6.05 3.07 -1.66
CA THR A 167 6.47 2.67 -0.31
C THR A 167 6.88 1.18 -0.18
N PRO A 168 6.22 0.20 -0.83
CA PRO A 168 6.69 -1.19 -0.83
C PRO A 168 8.11 -1.37 -1.39
N LEU A 169 8.49 -0.65 -2.44
CA LEU A 169 9.85 -0.69 -2.99
C LEU A 169 10.87 -0.09 -2.04
N ILE A 170 10.52 1.04 -1.40
CA ILE A 170 11.37 1.67 -0.39
C ILE A 170 11.61 0.71 0.79
N ARG A 171 10.54 0.07 1.30
CA ARG A 171 10.65 -0.91 2.40
C ARG A 171 11.47 -2.13 2.00
N SER A 172 11.33 -2.63 0.77
CA SER A 172 12.13 -3.72 0.23
C SER A 172 13.62 -3.35 0.22
N SER A 173 13.96 -2.14 -0.24
CA SER A 173 15.32 -1.60 -0.21
C SER A 173 15.90 -1.52 1.19
N LEU A 174 15.13 -1.00 2.15
CA LEU A 174 15.55 -0.91 3.56
C LEU A 174 15.76 -2.29 4.20
N ALA A 175 15.10 -3.32 3.69
CA ALA A 175 15.32 -4.72 4.08
C ALA A 175 16.50 -5.39 3.33
N GLY A 176 17.32 -4.62 2.61
CA GLY A 176 18.49 -5.12 1.87
C GLY A 176 18.17 -5.86 0.57
N LYS A 177 16.92 -5.77 0.08
CA LYS A 177 16.50 -6.42 -1.17
C LYS A 177 16.62 -5.46 -2.35
N ASP A 178 16.92 -5.98 -3.53
CA ASP A 178 16.93 -5.19 -4.77
C ASP A 178 15.50 -4.71 -5.11
N PRO A 179 15.24 -3.38 -5.12
CA PRO A 179 13.92 -2.84 -5.43
C PRO A 179 13.39 -3.29 -6.79
N GLY A 180 14.27 -3.43 -7.79
CA GLY A 180 13.84 -3.80 -9.13
C GLY A 180 13.86 -5.31 -9.42
N ALA A 181 14.03 -6.15 -8.38
CA ALA A 181 13.61 -7.54 -8.44
C ALA A 181 12.07 -7.68 -8.46
N ALA A 182 11.34 -6.67 -7.99
CA ALA A 182 9.87 -6.63 -8.02
C ALA A 182 9.28 -6.67 -9.44
N LEU A 183 10.06 -6.23 -10.45
CA LEU A 183 9.70 -6.31 -11.87
C LEU A 183 9.50 -7.77 -12.34
N ILE A 184 10.28 -8.69 -11.78
CA ILE A 184 10.37 -10.09 -12.23
C ILE A 184 9.21 -10.93 -11.67
N ALA A 185 8.74 -10.62 -10.47
CA ALA A 185 7.69 -11.40 -9.80
C ALA A 185 6.29 -11.20 -10.43
N THR A 186 6.05 -10.06 -11.09
CA THR A 186 4.74 -9.72 -11.66
C THR A 186 4.51 -10.21 -13.08
N ASP A 187 5.55 -10.71 -13.76
CA ASP A 187 5.46 -11.18 -15.14
C ASP A 187 6.48 -12.31 -15.40
N PRO A 188 6.16 -13.57 -15.02
CA PRO A 188 7.08 -14.70 -15.12
C PRO A 188 7.48 -15.07 -16.56
N GLY A 189 6.96 -14.39 -17.58
CA GLY A 189 7.31 -14.56 -18.99
C GLY A 189 8.14 -13.41 -19.60
N SER A 190 8.40 -12.34 -18.85
CA SER A 190 9.24 -11.23 -19.32
C SER A 190 10.72 -11.64 -19.26
N GLU A 191 11.39 -11.66 -20.42
CA GLU A 191 12.84 -11.86 -20.48
C GLU A 191 13.55 -10.75 -19.68
N SER A 192 13.96 -11.08 -18.45
CA SER A 192 14.62 -10.19 -17.48
C SER A 192 15.94 -9.58 -17.99
N SER A 193 16.41 -10.01 -19.16
CA SER A 193 17.61 -9.60 -19.87
C SER A 193 17.40 -8.50 -20.92
N ALA A 194 16.16 -8.12 -21.25
CA ALA A 194 15.92 -7.04 -22.21
C ALA A 194 16.52 -5.70 -21.70
N PRO A 195 17.26 -4.94 -22.52
CA PRO A 195 17.92 -3.69 -22.10
C PRO A 195 16.96 -2.66 -21.47
N GLU A 196 15.72 -2.59 -21.96
CA GLU A 196 14.68 -1.70 -21.45
C GLU A 196 14.25 -2.05 -20.02
N VAL A 197 14.13 -3.34 -19.72
CA VAL A 197 13.79 -3.85 -18.37
C VAL A 197 14.92 -3.55 -17.39
N ALA A 198 16.17 -3.70 -17.82
CA ALA A 198 17.34 -3.34 -17.01
C ALA A 198 17.37 -1.83 -16.71
N LEU A 199 17.06 -0.99 -17.70
CA LEU A 199 17.05 0.46 -17.51
C LEU A 199 15.90 0.92 -16.60
N LEU A 200 14.72 0.30 -16.70
CA LEU A 200 13.62 0.53 -15.77
C LEU A 200 13.98 0.10 -14.34
N ARG A 201 14.66 -1.04 -14.17
CA ARG A 201 15.20 -1.50 -12.88
C ARG A 201 16.12 -0.44 -12.24
N ASP A 202 17.02 0.13 -13.04
CA ASP A 202 17.92 1.18 -12.57
C ASP A 202 17.20 2.49 -12.26
N LEU A 203 16.16 2.85 -13.01
CA LEU A 203 15.31 3.99 -12.70
C LEU A 203 14.63 3.81 -11.33
N LEU A 204 14.06 2.63 -11.06
CA LEU A 204 13.41 2.34 -9.78
C LEU A 204 14.41 2.43 -8.61
N ARG A 205 15.63 1.94 -8.77
CA ARG A 205 16.69 2.09 -7.76
C ARG A 205 17.05 3.55 -7.52
N TRP A 206 17.15 4.33 -8.60
CA TRP A 206 17.40 5.77 -8.49
C TRP A 206 16.27 6.48 -7.75
N LEU A 207 15.00 6.22 -8.09
CA LEU A 207 13.84 6.80 -7.39
C LEU A 207 13.79 6.41 -5.91
N VAL A 208 14.14 5.17 -5.56
CA VAL A 208 14.25 4.75 -4.15
C VAL A 208 15.36 5.53 -3.42
N ALA A 209 16.48 5.80 -4.08
CA ALA A 209 17.55 6.62 -3.52
C ALA A 209 17.16 8.10 -3.34
N GLN A 210 16.22 8.60 -4.15
CA GLN A 210 15.66 9.96 -4.00
C GLN A 210 14.63 10.07 -2.86
N SER A 211 14.10 8.96 -2.32
CA SER A 211 13.07 9.00 -1.28
C SER A 211 13.53 9.81 -0.04
N PRO A 212 12.69 10.70 0.52
CA PRO A 212 11.25 10.87 0.29
C PRO A 212 10.87 11.86 -0.83
N ARG A 213 11.84 12.45 -1.53
CA ARG A 213 11.60 13.42 -2.60
C ARG A 213 10.91 12.75 -3.79
N ALA A 214 9.88 13.41 -4.32
CA ALA A 214 9.38 13.10 -5.65
C ALA A 214 10.16 13.93 -6.68
N ALA A 215 10.72 13.28 -7.69
CA ALA A 215 11.48 13.93 -8.75
C ALA A 215 10.51 14.47 -9.83
N PRO A 216 10.70 15.70 -10.35
CA PRO A 216 9.99 16.14 -11.54
C PRO A 216 10.22 15.15 -12.70
N VAL A 217 9.19 14.89 -13.52
CA VAL A 217 9.34 13.98 -14.67
C VAL A 217 10.38 14.49 -15.67
N ALA A 218 10.59 15.81 -15.76
CA ALA A 218 11.70 16.40 -16.52
C ALA A 218 13.08 15.88 -16.09
N GLU A 219 13.31 15.64 -14.79
CA GLU A 219 14.56 15.08 -14.28
C GLU A 219 14.71 13.60 -14.65
N VAL A 220 13.61 12.85 -14.72
CA VAL A 220 13.62 11.45 -15.20
C VAL A 220 14.01 11.39 -16.68
N LYS A 221 13.48 12.29 -17.51
CA LYS A 221 13.89 12.39 -18.92
C LYS A 221 15.37 12.69 -19.07
N ALA A 222 15.90 13.63 -18.26
CA ALA A 222 17.33 13.92 -18.23
C ALA A 222 18.15 12.71 -17.74
N TRP A 223 17.64 11.97 -16.75
CA TRP A 223 18.26 10.76 -16.23
C TRP A 223 18.42 9.69 -17.31
N TYR A 224 17.39 9.47 -18.14
CA TYR A 224 17.44 8.54 -19.28
C TYR A 224 18.48 8.98 -20.31
N ARG A 225 18.46 10.25 -20.75
CA ARG A 225 19.40 10.81 -21.74
C ARG A 225 20.86 10.65 -21.32
N ALA A 226 21.14 10.71 -20.02
CA ALA A 226 22.49 10.55 -19.49
C ALA A 226 23.00 9.09 -19.48
N ARG A 227 22.12 8.11 -19.65
CA ARG A 227 22.43 6.67 -19.44
C ARG A 227 22.23 5.79 -20.66
N THR A 228 21.55 6.30 -21.67
CA THR A 228 21.40 5.62 -22.96
C THR A 228 21.48 6.63 -24.10
N PRO A 229 22.20 6.32 -25.19
CA PRO A 229 22.20 7.14 -26.40
C PRO A 229 20.86 7.12 -27.13
N ALA A 230 20.01 6.13 -26.84
CA ALA A 230 18.65 5.99 -27.36
C ALA A 230 17.65 5.99 -26.19
N PRO A 231 17.36 7.15 -25.57
CA PRO A 231 16.35 7.24 -24.54
C PRO A 231 14.96 6.94 -25.11
N PRO A 232 14.04 6.35 -24.33
CA PRO A 232 12.67 6.15 -24.76
C PRO A 232 12.03 7.46 -25.20
N ALA A 233 11.35 7.45 -26.35
CA ALA A 233 10.61 8.61 -26.84
C ALA A 233 9.42 8.97 -25.93
N GLU A 234 8.85 7.97 -25.25
CA GLU A 234 7.64 8.09 -24.42
C GLU A 234 7.90 7.69 -22.96
N VAL A 235 8.74 8.46 -22.27
CA VAL A 235 9.02 8.24 -20.83
C VAL A 235 7.73 8.27 -19.99
N GLU A 236 6.79 9.14 -20.34
CA GLU A 236 5.50 9.28 -19.69
C GLU A 236 4.66 8.00 -19.78
N THR A 237 4.68 7.30 -20.92
CA THR A 237 3.99 6.01 -21.09
C THR A 237 4.58 4.97 -20.13
N ILE A 238 5.92 4.89 -20.06
CA ILE A 238 6.62 3.99 -19.13
C ILE A 238 6.24 4.31 -17.66
N LEU A 239 6.18 5.59 -17.31
CA LEU A 239 5.80 6.01 -15.95
C LEU A 239 4.32 5.73 -15.65
N ALA A 240 3.42 5.92 -16.62
CA ALA A 240 2.01 5.57 -16.48
C ALA A 240 1.85 4.07 -16.21
N GLU A 241 2.53 3.22 -16.99
CA GLU A 241 2.52 1.77 -16.80
C GLU A 241 3.12 1.37 -15.46
N ALA A 242 4.26 1.95 -15.08
CA ALA A 242 4.88 1.70 -13.78
C ALA A 242 3.97 2.11 -12.61
N CYS A 243 3.18 3.18 -12.77
CA CYS A 243 2.21 3.64 -11.78
C CYS A 243 1.01 2.68 -11.68
N VAL A 244 0.46 2.25 -12.82
CA VAL A 244 -0.59 1.22 -12.89
C VAL A 244 -0.09 -0.13 -12.39
N ARG A 245 1.22 -0.43 -12.43
CA ARG A 245 1.79 -1.62 -11.79
C ARG A 245 2.10 -1.42 -10.30
N GLY A 246 1.98 -0.21 -9.77
CA GLY A 246 2.20 0.11 -8.35
C GLY A 246 3.67 0.23 -7.95
N TRP A 247 4.57 0.40 -8.91
CA TRP A 247 6.00 0.56 -8.66
C TRP A 247 6.36 2.00 -8.34
N VAL A 248 5.65 2.95 -8.94
CA VAL A 248 5.84 4.39 -8.70
C VAL A 248 4.52 5.06 -8.34
N GLN A 249 4.62 6.22 -7.70
CA GLN A 249 3.50 7.12 -7.45
C GLN A 249 3.72 8.42 -8.25
N LEU A 250 2.67 8.89 -8.91
CA LEU A 250 2.64 10.18 -9.60
C LEU A 250 1.95 11.22 -8.72
N HIS A 251 2.51 12.42 -8.67
CA HIS A 251 2.01 13.51 -7.84
C HIS A 251 1.84 14.77 -8.69
N ALA A 252 0.74 15.49 -8.49
CA ALA A 252 0.53 16.79 -9.13
C ALA A 252 1.49 17.85 -8.56
N ASP A 253 1.84 17.73 -7.27
CA ASP A 253 2.74 18.63 -6.56
C ASP A 253 3.85 17.84 -5.84
N ALA A 254 4.99 18.50 -5.58
CA ALA A 254 6.07 17.90 -4.81
C ALA A 254 5.65 17.69 -3.34
N PRO A 255 5.74 16.47 -2.78
CA PRO A 255 5.46 16.23 -1.37
C PRO A 255 6.44 16.99 -0.47
N ALA A 256 5.93 17.72 0.53
CA ALA A 256 6.74 18.41 1.52
C ALA A 256 7.29 17.40 2.56
N ALA A 257 8.45 16.81 2.28
CA ALA A 257 9.15 15.91 3.19
C ALA A 257 10.66 16.18 3.18
N ALA A 258 11.29 16.15 4.35
CA ALA A 258 12.72 16.42 4.49
C ALA A 258 13.58 15.22 4.03
N PHE A 259 14.53 15.49 3.14
CA PHE A 259 15.53 14.52 2.70
C PHE A 259 16.75 14.45 3.63
N VAL A 260 17.09 15.58 4.27
CA VAL A 260 18.32 15.72 5.07
C VAL A 260 17.97 15.80 6.55
N THR A 261 18.59 14.93 7.35
CA THR A 261 18.54 14.96 8.81
C THR A 261 19.53 16.00 9.32
N GLY A 262 19.03 17.18 9.68
CA GLY A 262 19.86 18.24 10.31
C GLY A 262 20.43 17.83 11.68
N GLU A 263 21.17 18.75 12.31
CA GLU A 263 21.68 18.55 13.68
C GLU A 263 20.56 18.39 14.71
N PHE A 264 19.38 18.94 14.41
CA PHE A 264 18.17 18.87 15.22
C PHE A 264 17.03 18.23 14.40
N PRO A 265 16.96 16.89 14.33
CA PRO A 265 15.96 16.22 13.50
C PRO A 265 14.53 16.48 14.02
N VAL A 266 13.61 16.74 13.08
CA VAL A 266 12.19 16.95 13.36
C VAL A 266 11.38 15.87 12.63
N ALA A 267 10.57 15.14 13.38
CA ALA A 267 9.55 14.26 12.83
C ALA A 267 8.17 14.93 12.86
N SER A 268 7.26 14.45 12.01
CA SER A 268 5.90 14.98 11.99
C SER A 268 5.24 14.88 13.38
N PRO A 269 4.51 15.91 13.85
CA PRO A 269 3.88 15.88 15.16
C PRO A 269 2.96 14.67 15.36
N MET A 270 2.26 14.25 14.30
CA MET A 270 1.40 13.07 14.30
C MET A 270 2.21 11.78 14.50
N ALA A 271 3.26 11.57 13.71
CA ALA A 271 4.09 10.37 13.81
C ALA A 271 4.73 10.24 15.20
N ARG A 272 5.18 11.35 15.78
CA ARG A 272 5.71 11.40 17.16
C ARG A 272 4.66 10.98 18.19
N TRP A 273 3.46 11.57 18.10
CA TRP A 273 2.37 11.26 19.01
C TRP A 273 1.97 9.78 18.92
N GLN A 274 1.84 9.24 17.71
CA GLN A 274 1.49 7.83 17.48
C GLN A 274 2.59 6.88 17.95
N ALA A 275 3.86 7.17 17.65
CA ALA A 275 4.99 6.31 18.02
C ALA A 275 5.08 6.06 19.54
N SER A 276 4.72 7.08 20.34
CA SER A 276 4.67 6.97 21.80
C SER A 276 3.54 6.08 22.35
N ARG A 277 2.57 5.68 21.52
CA ARG A 277 1.32 5.00 21.95
C ARG A 277 1.06 3.67 21.26
N GLN A 278 1.46 3.55 20.00
CA GLN A 278 1.09 2.41 19.17
C GLN A 278 2.16 2.13 18.10
N GLU A 279 2.07 0.95 17.49
CA GLU A 279 2.96 0.54 16.41
C GLU A 279 2.56 1.14 15.06
N GLN A 280 1.31 1.55 14.89
CA GLN A 280 0.79 2.07 13.64
C GLN A 280 0.96 3.60 13.59
N ILE A 281 1.75 4.08 12.63
CA ILE A 281 2.08 5.49 12.45
C ILE A 281 1.70 5.98 11.06
N THR A 282 1.50 7.27 10.92
CA THR A 282 1.13 7.94 9.67
C THR A 282 2.27 8.84 9.22
N ASN A 283 2.74 8.65 7.98
CA ASN A 283 3.77 9.50 7.40
C ASN A 283 3.19 10.76 6.73
N LEU A 284 4.05 11.63 6.21
CA LEU A 284 3.65 12.87 5.54
C LEU A 284 2.89 12.66 4.22
N ARG A 285 2.89 11.44 3.68
CA ARG A 285 2.09 11.03 2.51
C ARG A 285 0.74 10.44 2.88
N HIS A 286 0.33 10.56 4.16
CA HIS A 286 -0.88 9.95 4.70
C HIS A 286 -0.93 8.43 4.56
N GLU A 287 0.23 7.78 4.46
CA GLU A 287 0.34 6.33 4.42
C GLU A 287 0.44 5.77 5.85
N SER A 288 -0.28 4.68 6.11
CA SER A 288 -0.17 3.96 7.37
C SER A 288 1.01 2.99 7.32
N LEU A 289 1.95 3.14 8.24
CA LEU A 289 3.12 2.28 8.41
C LEU A 289 3.03 1.55 9.75
N ARG A 290 3.57 0.33 9.81
CA ARG A 290 3.75 -0.41 11.06
C ARG A 290 5.22 -0.38 11.47
N LEU A 291 5.50 0.17 12.64
CA LEU A 291 6.82 0.28 13.25
C LEU A 291 6.83 -0.54 14.56
N PRO A 292 7.03 -1.87 14.49
CA PRO A 292 6.97 -2.74 15.66
C PRO A 292 8.13 -2.51 16.64
N ASP A 293 9.29 -2.11 16.12
CA ASP A 293 10.48 -1.80 16.89
C ASP A 293 10.20 -0.66 17.89
N ALA A 294 10.16 -1.02 19.17
CA ALA A 294 9.89 -0.09 20.27
C ALA A 294 11.00 0.96 20.42
N THR A 295 12.24 0.62 20.08
CA THR A 295 13.39 1.54 20.18
C THR A 295 13.36 2.56 19.06
N ALA A 296 13.03 2.13 17.84
CA ALA A 296 12.75 3.04 16.73
C ALA A 296 11.61 4.02 17.08
N ARG A 297 10.51 3.51 17.66
CA ARG A 297 9.39 4.36 18.10
C ARG A 297 9.78 5.35 19.19
N ARG A 298 10.59 4.92 20.16
CA ARG A 298 11.11 5.81 21.21
C ARG A 298 11.95 6.93 20.61
N LEU A 299 12.88 6.62 19.70
CA LEU A 299 13.66 7.63 19.00
C LEU A 299 12.74 8.59 18.24
N LEU A 300 11.82 8.06 17.43
CA LEU A 300 10.89 8.86 16.61
C LEU A 300 10.09 9.85 17.48
N ALA A 301 9.60 9.43 18.65
CA ALA A 301 8.86 10.29 19.56
C ALA A 301 9.68 11.48 20.10
N LEU A 302 11.02 11.34 20.20
CA LEU A 302 11.95 12.36 20.70
C LEU A 302 12.37 13.40 19.64
N LEU A 303 12.05 13.19 18.35
CA LEU A 303 12.48 14.05 17.24
C LEU A 303 11.64 15.32 17.13
N ASP A 304 11.78 16.21 18.10
CA ASP A 304 11.01 17.45 18.22
C ASP A 304 11.75 18.71 17.75
N GLY A 305 12.97 18.55 17.23
CA GLY A 305 13.84 19.66 16.85
C GLY A 305 14.53 20.38 18.01
N THR A 306 14.27 20.00 19.27
CA THR A 306 14.92 20.63 20.43
C THR A 306 16.18 19.87 20.86
N ARG A 307 16.30 18.60 20.47
CA ARG A 307 17.45 17.75 20.79
C ARG A 307 18.42 17.70 19.62
N SER A 308 19.68 18.01 19.91
CA SER A 308 20.78 17.75 18.97
C SER A 308 21.00 16.24 18.81
N ARG A 309 21.76 15.83 17.78
CA ARG A 309 22.16 14.43 17.63
C ARG A 309 22.88 13.90 18.86
N VAL A 310 23.78 14.70 19.44
CA VAL A 310 24.47 14.33 20.69
C VAL A 310 23.49 14.08 21.84
N ALA A 311 22.47 14.94 22.00
CA ALA A 311 21.46 14.77 23.03
C ALA A 311 20.58 13.53 22.77
N LEU A 312 20.25 13.24 21.51
CA LEU A 312 19.52 12.02 21.12
C LEU A 312 20.34 10.77 21.43
N HIS A 313 21.63 10.77 21.14
CA HIS A 313 22.53 9.65 21.46
C HIS A 313 22.54 9.35 22.97
N ALA A 314 22.69 10.39 23.80
CA ALA A 314 22.64 10.24 25.25
C ALA A 314 21.28 9.72 25.74
N ALA A 315 20.17 10.25 25.20
CA ALA A 315 18.82 9.84 25.58
C ALA A 315 18.47 8.40 25.18
N MET A 316 19.07 7.91 24.11
CA MET A 316 18.87 6.56 23.56
C MET A 316 19.86 5.54 24.08
N ALA A 317 21.00 5.94 24.68
CA ALA A 317 21.98 5.00 25.25
C ALA A 317 21.35 4.02 26.25
N VAL A 318 20.32 4.47 27.00
CA VAL A 318 19.56 3.63 27.95
C VAL A 318 18.84 2.46 27.27
N ALA A 319 18.53 2.55 25.97
CA ALA A 319 17.92 1.46 25.22
C ALA A 319 18.93 0.36 24.83
N TRP A 320 20.24 0.63 24.92
CA TRP A 320 21.32 -0.29 24.57
C TRP A 320 22.52 -0.17 25.55
N PRO A 321 22.33 -0.53 26.83
CA PRO A 321 23.33 -0.28 27.87
C PRO A 321 24.67 -1.01 27.65
N GLU A 322 24.66 -2.11 26.91
CA GLU A 322 25.83 -2.96 26.64
C GLU A 322 26.49 -2.67 25.27
N SER A 323 25.92 -1.78 24.45
CA SER A 323 26.46 -1.49 23.12
C SER A 323 27.53 -0.38 23.18
N PRO A 324 28.64 -0.51 22.43
CA PRO A 324 29.61 0.56 22.27
C PRO A 324 28.97 1.86 21.77
N VAL A 325 29.53 3.01 22.19
CA VAL A 325 28.99 4.34 21.82
C VAL A 325 28.89 4.51 20.30
N ASP A 326 29.90 4.08 19.54
CA ASP A 326 29.91 4.25 18.08
C ASP A 326 28.86 3.36 17.39
N GLU A 327 28.54 2.18 17.95
CA GLU A 327 27.42 1.37 17.45
C GLU A 327 26.06 2.03 17.72
N ILE A 328 25.89 2.65 18.90
CA ILE A 328 24.66 3.39 19.21
C ILE A 328 24.48 4.57 18.26
N ARG A 329 25.56 5.30 17.96
CA ARG A 329 25.55 6.41 16.99
C ARG A 329 25.12 5.92 15.61
N GLN A 330 25.77 4.87 15.11
CA GLN A 330 25.46 4.30 13.81
C GLN A 330 24.00 3.85 13.73
N ARG A 331 23.49 3.13 14.75
CA ARG A 331 22.08 2.70 14.80
C ARG A 331 21.11 3.86 14.77
N ILE A 332 21.40 4.95 15.48
CA ILE A 332 20.54 6.15 15.48
C ILE A 332 20.55 6.80 14.10
N ASP A 333 21.72 6.92 13.47
CA ASP A 333 21.83 7.47 12.12
C ASP A 333 21.09 6.60 11.09
N ASP A 334 21.16 5.27 11.23
CA ASP A 334 20.40 4.32 10.40
C ASP A 334 18.89 4.51 10.56
N TYR A 335 18.38 4.62 11.79
CA TYR A 335 16.97 4.91 12.04
C TYR A 335 16.54 6.26 11.46
N LEU A 336 17.35 7.31 11.63
CA LEU A 336 17.08 8.62 11.07
C LEU A 336 17.01 8.56 9.53
N GLY A 337 17.92 7.81 8.90
CA GLY A 337 17.89 7.54 7.46
C GLY A 337 16.63 6.78 7.03
N HIS A 338 16.20 5.78 7.80
CA HIS A 338 14.95 5.05 7.55
C HIS A 338 13.72 5.96 7.68
N PHE A 339 13.67 6.80 8.71
CA PHE A 339 12.58 7.75 8.92
C PHE A 339 12.50 8.79 7.80
N ALA A 340 13.64 9.32 7.36
CA ALA A 340 13.70 10.22 6.21
C ALA A 340 13.13 9.53 4.96
N LYS A 341 13.64 8.34 4.60
CA LYS A 341 13.16 7.60 3.42
C LYS A 341 11.67 7.26 3.46
N LEU A 342 11.09 7.07 4.65
CA LEU A 342 9.67 6.78 4.85
C LEU A 342 8.79 8.04 4.98
N ALA A 343 9.35 9.23 4.71
CA ALA A 343 8.66 10.52 4.80
C ALA A 343 8.08 10.79 6.21
N LEU A 344 8.83 10.44 7.26
CA LEU A 344 8.44 10.71 8.66
C LEU A 344 9.04 12.01 9.21
N LEU A 345 9.99 12.61 8.48
CA LEU A 345 10.72 13.82 8.88
C LEU A 345 10.29 15.06 8.08
N THR A 346 10.24 16.21 8.75
CA THR A 346 9.80 17.51 8.20
C THR A 346 10.92 18.53 8.16
#